data_AF-A0A7S2VN22-F1
#
_entry.id   AF-A0A7S2VN22-F1
#
_cell.length_a   1.000
_cell.length_b   1.000
_cell.length_c   1.000
_cell.angle_alpha   90.00
_cell.angle_beta   90.00
_cell.angle_gamma   90.00
#
_symmetry.space_group_name_H-M   'P 1'
#
loop_
_entity.id
_entity.type
_entity.pdbx_description
1 polymer ?
#
loop_
_entity_poly.entity_id
_entity_poly.type
_entity_poly.pdbx_seq_one_letter_code
_entity_poly.pdbx_strand_id
1 'polypeptide(L)'
;FAGVSRAVVPALDDDLRAAIPAGFNIGLIVGSSGTGKSSLLAQFGKVTPSEWRPGAPVVDHFDDLDDARERLLAGGLGHAAAWMRPFAALSIGEQHRAEVARAIGPGTCVDEFTSAVDRPTAVGMASAVGELARARGW
;
A
#
# COMPACT_ATOMS: atom_id res chain seq x y z
N PHE A 1 -9.83 -39.63 -6.91
CA PHE A 1 -9.33 -38.41 -6.24
C PHE A 1 -10.49 -37.46 -6.06
N ALA A 2 -10.90 -37.17 -4.82
CA ALA A 2 -12.06 -36.31 -4.55
C ALA A 2 -11.76 -34.80 -4.65
N GLY A 3 -10.51 -34.42 -4.95
CA GLY A 3 -10.15 -33.07 -5.40
C GLY A 3 -10.38 -31.93 -4.40
N VAL A 4 -10.59 -32.22 -3.11
CA VAL A 4 -10.82 -31.17 -2.12
C VAL A 4 -9.47 -30.70 -1.55
N SER A 5 -9.07 -29.49 -1.90
CA SER A 5 -8.01 -28.75 -1.18
C SER A 5 -8.64 -27.99 -0.02
N ARG A 6 -8.09 -28.14 1.19
CA ARG A 6 -8.54 -27.42 2.38
C ARG A 6 -7.39 -26.52 2.85
N ALA A 7 -7.59 -25.21 2.77
CA ALA A 7 -6.68 -24.22 3.31
C ALA A 7 -7.20 -23.75 4.67
N VAL A 8 -6.33 -23.74 5.67
CA VAL A 8 -6.62 -23.07 6.95
C VAL A 8 -6.24 -21.61 6.78
N VAL A 9 -7.21 -20.71 6.94
CA VAL A 9 -6.95 -19.28 6.91
C VAL A 9 -6.18 -18.91 8.18
N PRO A 10 -5.00 -18.27 8.09
CA PRO A 10 -4.26 -17.84 9.27
C PRO A 10 -5.09 -16.84 10.07
N ALA A 11 -5.14 -17.00 11.39
CA ALA A 11 -5.79 -16.06 12.30
C ALA A 11 -4.73 -15.23 13.05
N LEU A 12 -5.02 -13.95 13.25
CA LEU A 12 -4.29 -13.08 14.14
C LEU A 12 -4.75 -13.37 15.58
N ASP A 13 -4.35 -14.54 16.08
CA ASP A 13 -4.64 -15.03 17.42
C ASP A 13 -3.87 -14.27 18.51
N ASP A 14 -4.19 -14.54 19.77
CA ASP A 14 -3.64 -13.82 20.91
C ASP A 14 -2.12 -13.99 21.03
N ASP A 15 -1.60 -15.17 20.68
CA ASP A 15 -0.16 -15.47 20.71
C ASP A 15 0.59 -14.66 19.64
N LEU A 16 0.09 -14.64 18.40
CA LEU A 16 0.68 -13.84 17.33
C LEU A 16 0.56 -12.34 17.62
N ARG A 17 -0.55 -11.89 18.21
CA ARG A 17 -0.71 -10.49 18.65
C ARG A 17 0.31 -10.11 19.71
N ALA A 18 0.52 -10.95 20.71
CA ALA A 18 1.48 -10.71 21.78
C ALA A 18 2.94 -10.70 21.27
N ALA A 19 3.24 -11.44 20.20
CA ALA A 19 4.56 -11.49 19.59
C ALA A 19 4.91 -10.24 18.74
N ILE A 20 3.92 -9.45 18.32
CA ILE A 20 4.14 -8.25 17.51
C ILE A 20 4.63 -7.11 18.42
N PRO A 21 5.81 -6.50 18.13
CA PRO A 21 6.32 -5.40 18.92
C PRO A 21 5.32 -4.24 18.98
N ALA A 22 5.06 -3.73 20.20
CA ALA A 22 4.25 -2.53 20.36
C ALA A 22 4.91 -1.35 19.62
N GLY A 23 4.15 -0.67 18.76
CA GLY A 23 4.61 0.52 18.05
C GLY A 23 5.60 0.26 16.91
N PHE A 24 5.54 -0.90 16.26
CA PHE A 24 6.26 -1.07 14.98
C PHE A 24 5.76 -0.04 13.95
N ASN A 25 6.66 0.51 13.14
CA ASN A 25 6.29 1.44 12.05
C ASN A 25 5.85 0.73 10.77
N ILE A 26 6.50 -0.40 10.45
CA ILE A 26 6.23 -1.17 9.22
C ILE A 26 6.21 -2.66 9.54
N GLY A 27 5.14 -3.33 9.15
CA GLY A 27 4.99 -4.78 9.21
C GLY A 27 5.01 -5.38 7.81
N LEU A 28 5.57 -6.59 7.67
CA LEU A 28 5.61 -7.31 6.40
C LEU A 28 5.10 -8.74 6.59
N ILE A 29 4.07 -9.10 5.82
CA ILE A 29 3.55 -10.47 5.76
C ILE A 29 4.13 -11.15 4.52
N VAL A 30 4.91 -12.21 4.72
CA VAL A 30 5.54 -13.00 3.65
C VAL A 30 5.04 -14.44 3.64
N GLY A 31 5.08 -15.08 2.48
CA GLY A 31 4.65 -16.48 2.31
C GLY A 31 4.31 -16.80 0.86
N SER A 32 4.25 -18.09 0.54
CA SER A 32 3.91 -18.57 -0.81
C SER A 32 2.49 -18.15 -1.24
N SER A 33 2.18 -18.27 -2.54
CA SER A 33 0.84 -17.99 -3.04
C SER A 33 -0.18 -18.96 -2.43
N GLY A 34 -1.39 -18.48 -2.13
CA GLY A 34 -2.48 -19.28 -1.57
C GLY A 34 -2.42 -19.56 -0.05
N THR A 35 -1.46 -19.00 0.69
CA THR A 35 -1.32 -19.23 2.15
C THR A 35 -2.21 -18.33 3.04
N GLY A 36 -3.08 -17.51 2.44
CA GLY A 36 -3.99 -16.63 3.18
C GLY A 36 -3.37 -15.32 3.68
N LYS A 37 -2.30 -14.82 3.05
CA LYS A 37 -1.67 -13.52 3.39
C LYS A 37 -2.66 -12.36 3.38
N SER A 38 -3.47 -12.23 2.32
CA SER A 38 -4.49 -11.19 2.20
C SER A 38 -5.57 -11.33 3.28
N SER A 39 -5.93 -12.57 3.64
CA SER A 39 -6.85 -12.85 4.74
C SER A 39 -6.28 -12.50 6.12
N LEU A 40 -4.97 -12.69 6.32
CA LEU A 40 -4.27 -12.28 7.55
C LEU A 40 -4.13 -10.75 7.60
N LEU A 41 -3.74 -10.11 6.50
CA LEU A 41 -3.63 -8.65 6.39
C LEU A 41 -4.96 -7.96 6.69
N ALA A 42 -6.08 -8.50 6.21
CA ALA A 42 -7.42 -7.99 6.48
C ALA A 42 -7.81 -7.96 7.97
N GLN A 43 -7.10 -8.71 8.83
CA GLN A 43 -7.31 -8.72 10.28
C GLN A 43 -6.57 -7.58 11.00
N PHE A 44 -5.60 -6.94 10.33
CA PHE A 44 -4.96 -5.71 10.79
C PHE A 44 -5.76 -4.47 10.37
N GLY A 45 -6.33 -4.50 9.17
CA GLY A 45 -7.12 -3.39 8.63
C GLY A 45 -7.70 -3.74 7.26
N LYS A 46 -8.76 -3.01 6.86
CA LYS A 46 -9.34 -3.19 5.53
C LYS A 46 -8.46 -2.54 4.47
N VAL A 47 -8.00 -3.34 3.51
CA VAL A 47 -7.42 -2.83 2.27
C VAL A 47 -8.57 -2.29 1.42
N THR A 48 -8.76 -0.98 1.42
CA THR A 48 -9.84 -0.31 0.68
C THR A 48 -9.22 0.54 -0.41
N PRO A 49 -9.66 0.40 -1.68
CA PRO A 49 -9.21 1.29 -2.74
C PRO A 49 -9.50 2.74 -2.42
N SER A 50 -8.62 3.64 -2.87
CA SER A 50 -8.83 5.07 -2.69
C SER A 50 -10.00 5.55 -3.54
N GLU A 51 -10.78 6.50 -3.01
CA GLU A 51 -11.78 7.18 -3.81
C GLU A 51 -11.13 8.24 -4.72
N TRP A 52 -11.42 8.15 -6.02
CA TRP A 52 -10.96 9.07 -7.05
C TRP A 52 -12.14 9.76 -7.72
N ARG A 53 -12.22 11.07 -7.59
CA ARG A 53 -13.24 11.89 -8.23
C ARG A 53 -13.00 11.92 -9.74
N PRO A 54 -14.00 11.57 -10.58
CA PRO A 54 -13.85 11.58 -12.03
C PRO A 54 -13.40 12.95 -12.56
N GLY A 55 -12.37 12.97 -13.41
CA GLY A 55 -11.85 14.18 -14.03
C GLY A 55 -11.00 15.08 -13.14
N ALA A 56 -10.96 14.85 -11.83
CA ALA A 56 -10.10 15.61 -10.92
C ALA A 56 -8.64 15.14 -11.01
N PRO A 57 -7.65 16.05 -11.03
CA PRO A 57 -6.23 15.74 -10.90
C PRO A 57 -5.92 14.86 -9.69
N VAL A 58 -4.91 14.00 -9.80
CA VAL A 58 -4.43 13.18 -8.66
C VAL A 58 -4.08 14.03 -7.44
N VAL A 59 -3.41 15.17 -7.64
CA VAL A 59 -2.99 16.06 -6.55
C VAL A 59 -4.17 16.63 -5.74
N ASP A 60 -5.35 16.79 -6.36
CA ASP A 60 -6.54 17.35 -5.70
C ASP A 60 -7.19 16.37 -4.70
N HIS A 61 -6.63 15.17 -4.53
CA HIS A 61 -7.13 14.15 -3.62
C HIS A 61 -6.37 14.07 -2.30
N PHE A 62 -5.47 15.02 -2.04
CA PHE A 62 -4.71 15.14 -0.81
C PHE A 62 -5.16 16.38 -0.04
N ASP A 63 -4.89 16.41 1.27
CA ASP A 63 -5.35 17.49 2.15
C ASP A 63 -4.68 18.83 1.82
N ASP A 64 -3.38 18.77 1.49
CA ASP A 64 -2.60 19.92 1.05
C ASP A 64 -1.50 19.50 0.05
N LEU A 65 -0.83 20.50 -0.54
CA LEU A 65 0.18 20.27 -1.58
C LEU A 65 1.46 19.62 -1.05
N ASP A 66 1.84 19.87 0.21
CA ASP A 66 3.05 19.30 0.79
C ASP A 66 2.82 17.81 1.12
N ASP A 67 1.65 17.47 1.67
CA ASP A 67 1.21 16.09 1.85
C ASP A 67 1.14 15.33 0.52
N ALA A 68 0.52 15.95 -0.50
CA ALA A 68 0.47 15.39 -1.83
C ALA A 68 1.88 15.10 -2.36
N ARG A 69 2.77 16.10 -2.29
CA ARG A 69 4.13 16.00 -2.79
C ARG A 69 4.88 14.86 -2.09
N GLU A 70 4.88 14.83 -0.76
CA GLU A 70 5.61 13.82 0.02
C GLU A 70 5.11 12.41 -0.29
N ARG A 71 3.79 12.19 -0.27
CA ARG A 71 3.22 10.87 -0.53
C ARG A 71 3.35 10.42 -1.98
N LEU A 72 3.18 11.32 -2.95
CA LEU A 72 3.32 11.00 -4.37
C LEU A 72 4.78 10.67 -4.72
N LEU A 73 5.74 11.38 -4.12
CA LEU A 73 7.16 11.04 -4.24
C LEU A 73 7.45 9.67 -3.59
N ALA A 74 6.94 9.42 -2.39
CA ALA A 74 7.13 8.14 -1.70
C ALA A 74 6.50 6.95 -2.46
N GLY A 75 5.33 7.15 -3.06
CA GLY A 75 4.70 6.18 -3.96
C GLY A 75 5.42 5.99 -5.30
N GLY A 76 6.50 6.72 -5.57
CA GLY A 76 7.27 6.61 -6.81
C GLY A 76 6.65 7.32 -8.01
N LEU A 77 5.64 8.17 -7.80
CA LEU A 77 5.03 8.98 -8.86
C LEU A 77 5.72 10.35 -8.92
N GLY A 78 7.05 10.42 -9.12
CA GLY A 78 7.80 11.67 -8.97
C GLY A 78 7.68 12.71 -10.11
N HIS A 79 6.89 12.44 -11.15
CA HIS A 79 6.74 13.35 -12.28
C HIS A 79 5.50 14.22 -12.13
N ALA A 80 5.68 15.53 -11.95
CA ALA A 80 4.58 16.48 -11.70
C ALA A 80 3.47 16.46 -12.79
N ALA A 81 3.80 16.12 -14.04
CA ALA A 81 2.81 15.96 -15.10
C ALA A 81 1.77 14.87 -14.81
N ALA A 82 2.14 13.80 -14.10
CA ALA A 82 1.21 12.75 -13.68
C ALA A 82 0.23 13.24 -12.60
N TRP A 83 0.65 14.19 -11.76
CA TRP A 83 -0.16 14.71 -10.66
C TRP A 83 -1.36 15.53 -11.15
N MET A 84 -1.18 16.18 -12.30
CA MET A 84 -2.19 17.03 -12.93
C MET A 84 -3.21 16.24 -13.77
N ARG A 85 -2.99 14.94 -13.96
CA ARG A 85 -3.88 14.09 -14.76
C ARG A 85 -4.96 13.45 -13.86
N PRO A 86 -6.16 13.20 -14.39
CA PRO A 86 -7.12 12.34 -13.71
C PRO A 86 -6.58 10.93 -13.53
N PHE A 87 -6.92 10.27 -12.41
CA PHE A 87 -6.46 8.90 -12.10
C PHE A 87 -6.72 7.91 -13.25
N ALA A 88 -7.92 7.97 -13.86
CA ALA A 88 -8.29 7.11 -14.97
C ALA A 88 -7.44 7.30 -16.25
N ALA A 89 -6.74 8.44 -16.37
CA ALA A 89 -5.87 8.71 -17.51
C ALA A 89 -4.45 8.13 -17.31
N LEU A 90 -4.08 7.72 -16.10
CA LEU A 90 -2.78 7.14 -15.78
C LEU A 90 -2.63 5.71 -16.35
N SER A 91 -1.40 5.31 -16.63
CA SER A 91 -1.07 3.89 -16.91
C SER A 91 -1.30 3.02 -15.66
N ILE A 92 -1.45 1.71 -15.84
CA ILE A 92 -1.66 0.77 -14.71
C ILE A 92 -0.58 0.90 -13.62
N GLY A 93 0.70 1.02 -14.02
CA GLY A 93 1.79 1.21 -13.05
C GLY A 93 1.73 2.57 -12.35
N GLU A 94 1.32 3.63 -13.04
CA GLU A 94 1.09 4.94 -12.42
C GLU A 94 -0.12 4.91 -11.46
N GLN A 95 -1.20 4.23 -11.83
CA GLN A 95 -2.39 4.05 -10.98
C GLN A 95 -2.03 3.31 -9.69
N HIS A 96 -1.26 2.21 -9.77
CA HIS A 96 -0.76 1.49 -8.60
C HIS A 96 0.06 2.40 -7.67
N ARG A 97 0.96 3.20 -8.24
CA ARG A 97 1.78 4.15 -7.47
C ARG A 97 0.94 5.27 -6.84
N ALA A 98 -0.10 5.75 -7.53
CA ALA A 98 -1.03 6.75 -7.01
C ALA A 98 -1.91 6.17 -5.88
N GLU A 99 -2.37 4.93 -6.00
CA GLU A 99 -3.09 4.21 -4.93
C GLU A 99 -2.22 4.03 -3.69
N VAL A 100 -0.98 3.56 -3.87
CA VAL A 100 -0.01 3.46 -2.77
C VAL A 100 0.16 4.83 -2.11
N ALA A 101 0.41 5.89 -2.87
CA ALA A 101 0.56 7.24 -2.32
C ALA A 101 -0.67 7.71 -1.52
N ARG A 102 -1.88 7.44 -2.00
CA ARG A 102 -3.12 7.81 -1.29
C ARG A 102 -3.36 6.97 -0.03
N ALA A 103 -3.00 5.69 -0.08
CA ALA A 103 -3.23 4.77 1.01
C ALA A 103 -2.27 5.01 2.19
N ILE A 104 -0.98 5.27 1.93
CA ILE A 104 0.04 5.30 2.99
C ILE A 104 -0.32 6.34 4.06
N GLY A 105 -0.31 5.88 5.32
CA GLY A 105 -0.59 6.65 6.52
C GLY A 105 -0.62 5.72 7.75
N PRO A 106 -0.95 6.24 8.93
CA PRO A 106 -1.05 5.45 10.16
C PRO A 106 -2.04 4.29 10.03
N GLY A 107 -1.61 3.07 10.33
CA GLY A 107 -2.46 1.88 10.34
C GLY A 107 -2.89 1.36 8.96
N THR A 108 -2.35 1.92 7.87
CA THR A 108 -2.69 1.49 6.51
C THR A 108 -2.18 0.08 6.23
N CYS A 109 -3.04 -0.73 5.61
CA CYS A 109 -2.67 -2.01 5.03
C CYS A 109 -2.61 -1.90 3.50
N VAL A 110 -1.51 -2.35 2.90
CA VAL A 110 -1.35 -2.43 1.44
C VAL A 110 -1.09 -3.88 1.06
N ASP A 111 -1.94 -4.44 0.20
CA ASP A 111 -1.71 -5.76 -0.39
C ASP A 111 -0.92 -5.62 -1.69
N GLU A 112 -0.08 -6.61 -1.97
CA GLU A 112 0.75 -6.67 -3.17
C GLU A 112 1.50 -5.36 -3.53
N PHE A 113 2.14 -4.75 -2.52
CA PHE A 113 2.82 -3.43 -2.62
C PHE A 113 3.67 -3.22 -3.88
N THR A 114 4.25 -4.27 -4.45
CA THR A 114 5.17 -4.19 -5.60
C THR A 114 4.65 -4.89 -6.88
N SER A 115 3.40 -5.34 -6.96
CA SER A 115 2.97 -6.25 -8.06
C SER A 115 2.90 -5.60 -9.44
N ALA A 116 2.64 -4.29 -9.52
CA ALA A 116 2.47 -3.57 -10.79
C ALA A 116 3.68 -2.71 -11.20
N VAL A 117 4.84 -2.92 -10.58
CA VAL A 117 6.06 -2.12 -10.82
C VAL A 117 7.30 -2.99 -11.05
N ASP A 118 8.28 -2.47 -11.78
CA ASP A 118 9.58 -3.12 -11.95
C ASP A 118 10.39 -3.12 -10.64
N ARG A 119 11.42 -3.97 -10.59
CA ARG A 119 12.24 -4.16 -9.37
C ARG A 119 12.95 -2.88 -8.91
N PRO A 120 13.65 -2.10 -9.77
CA PRO A 120 14.20 -0.81 -9.37
C PRO A 120 13.16 0.14 -8.75
N THR A 121 11.99 0.28 -9.38
CA THR A 121 10.90 1.11 -8.88
C THR A 121 10.40 0.62 -7.52
N ALA A 122 10.19 -0.69 -7.36
CA ALA A 122 9.77 -1.31 -6.11
C ALA A 122 10.75 -1.03 -4.95
N VAL A 123 12.06 -1.11 -5.21
CA VAL A 123 13.09 -0.82 -4.20
C VAL A 123 13.06 0.66 -3.80
N GLY A 124 12.96 1.57 -4.78
CA GLY A 124 12.85 3.00 -4.52
C GLY A 124 11.63 3.35 -3.69
N MET A 125 10.46 2.79 -4.04
CA MET A 125 9.22 2.96 -3.28
C MET A 125 9.38 2.44 -1.85
N ALA A 126 9.91 1.24 -1.64
CA ALA A 126 10.09 0.68 -0.31
C ALA A 126 10.99 1.56 0.59
N SER A 127 12.07 2.12 0.04
CA SER A 127 12.94 3.05 0.78
C SER A 127 12.19 4.32 1.15
N ALA A 128 11.58 4.98 0.17
CA ALA A 128 10.94 6.27 0.36
C ALA A 128 9.71 6.21 1.27
N VAL A 129 8.88 5.16 1.15
CA VAL A 129 7.76 4.92 2.06
C VAL A 129 8.25 4.68 3.47
N GLY A 130 9.32 3.89 3.64
CA GLY A 130 9.88 3.64 4.96
C GLY A 130 10.47 4.88 5.60
N GLU A 131 11.14 5.73 4.83
CA GLU A 131 11.65 7.03 5.28
C GLU A 131 10.51 7.96 5.70
N LEU A 132 9.46 8.07 4.87
CA LEU A 132 8.29 8.90 5.17
C LEU A 132 7.57 8.45 6.45
N ALA A 133 7.33 7.14 6.59
CA ALA A 133 6.69 6.58 7.79
C ALA A 133 7.48 6.92 9.07
N ARG A 134 8.81 6.75 9.04
CA ARG A 134 9.68 7.11 10.18
C ARG A 134 9.69 8.61 10.45
N ALA A 135 9.78 9.44 9.41
CA ALA A 135 9.82 10.89 9.55
C ALA A 135 8.52 11.46 10.15
N ARG A 136 7.37 10.85 9.81
CA ARG A 136 6.05 11.28 10.31
C ARG A 136 5.59 10.54 11.58
N GLY A 137 6.38 9.58 12.08
CA GLY A 137 6.04 8.79 13.25
C GLY A 137 4.80 7.91 13.07
N TRP A 138 4.61 7.40 11.85
CA TRP A 138 3.53 6.47 11.50
C TRP A 138 3.83 5.03 11.91
#